data_AF-F6DRX4-F1
#
_entry.id   AF-F6DRX4-F1
#
_cell.length_a   1.000
_cell.length_b   1.000
_cell.length_c   1.000
_cell.angle_alpha   90.00
_cell.angle_beta   90.00
_cell.angle_gamma   90.00
#
_symmetry.space_group_name_H-M   'P 1'
#
loop_
_entity.id
_entity.type
_entity.pdbx_description
1 polymer ?
#
loop_
_entity_poly.entity_id
_entity_poly.type
_entity_poly.pdbx_seq_one_letter_code
_entity_poly.pdbx_strand_id
1 'polypeptide(L)'
;MNLLHRIKALCDGKNVSIARPEQETGLANGSIRRWEKAVPSADRLQRVAEYFNVSMDYLLYGFDKAELTTIVNLMRYRRSIKEFAKDTGIDEFYLNRLCSGVEYKQPPVDVILKIATSNNNNWWPVLKHCLKQQDTI
;
A
#
# COMPACT_ATOMS: atom_id res chain seq x y z
N MET A 1 7.94 3.66 -8.29
CA MET A 1 8.59 2.57 -7.52
C MET A 1 7.98 1.24 -7.93
N ASN A 2 8.80 0.21 -8.22
CA ASN A 2 8.32 -1.13 -8.64
C ASN A 2 8.56 -2.19 -7.53
N LEU A 3 8.10 -3.43 -7.74
CA LEU A 3 8.21 -4.54 -6.79
C LEU A 3 9.66 -4.74 -6.27
N LEU A 4 10.65 -4.80 -7.17
CA LEU A 4 12.05 -4.97 -6.79
C LEU A 4 12.54 -3.82 -5.90
N HIS A 5 12.19 -2.58 -6.23
CA HIS A 5 12.57 -1.42 -5.41
C HIS A 5 11.95 -1.49 -4.01
N ARG A 6 10.70 -1.93 -3.87
CA ARG A 6 10.06 -2.11 -2.55
C ARG A 6 10.77 -3.18 -1.72
N ILE A 7 11.11 -4.32 -2.34
CA ILE A 7 11.85 -5.38 -1.64
C ILE A 7 13.25 -4.89 -1.23
N LYS A 8 13.93 -4.12 -2.07
CA LYS A 8 15.21 -3.48 -1.71
C LYS A 8 15.06 -2.58 -0.49
N ALA A 9 14.08 -1.67 -0.49
CA ALA A 9 13.83 -0.80 0.65
C ALA A 9 13.53 -1.57 1.95
N LEU A 10 12.83 -2.71 1.85
CA LEU A 10 12.61 -3.61 3.00
C LEU A 10 13.88 -4.31 3.46
N CYS A 11 14.76 -4.71 2.53
CA CYS A 11 16.08 -5.28 2.85
C CYS A 11 16.95 -4.25 3.57
N ASP A 12 16.98 -3.02 3.06
CA ASP A 12 17.74 -1.90 3.63
C ASP A 12 17.25 -1.60 5.05
N GLY A 13 15.93 -1.57 5.27
CA GLY A 13 15.34 -1.37 6.60
C GLY A 13 15.64 -2.49 7.60
N LYS A 14 15.93 -3.71 7.13
CA LYS A 14 16.37 -4.85 7.97
C LYS A 14 17.89 -5.03 8.00
N ASN A 15 18.67 -4.18 7.30
CA ASN A 15 20.11 -4.30 7.12
C ASN A 15 20.55 -5.70 6.61
N VAL A 16 19.84 -6.23 5.61
CA VAL A 16 20.15 -7.50 4.96
C VAL A 16 20.34 -7.32 3.45
N SER A 17 21.07 -8.23 2.81
CA SER A 17 21.14 -8.27 1.35
C SER A 17 19.94 -9.00 0.76
N ILE A 18 19.63 -8.78 -0.52
CA ILE A 18 18.56 -9.51 -1.27
C ILE A 18 18.74 -11.03 -1.22
N ALA A 19 19.98 -11.53 -1.08
CA ALA A 19 20.24 -12.96 -1.00
C ALA A 19 19.66 -13.59 0.28
N ARG A 20 19.52 -12.81 1.36
CA ARG A 20 18.99 -13.29 2.64
C ARG A 20 17.52 -13.72 2.57
N PRO A 21 16.56 -12.87 2.11
CA PRO A 21 15.19 -13.32 1.93
C PRO A 21 15.10 -14.45 0.91
N GLU A 22 15.92 -14.48 -0.15
CA GLU A 22 15.92 -15.60 -1.10
C GLU A 22 16.23 -16.93 -0.40
N GLN A 23 17.28 -16.97 0.42
CA GLN A 23 17.66 -18.17 1.18
C GLN A 23 16.60 -18.57 2.21
N GLU A 24 16.13 -17.63 3.03
CA GLU A 24 15.19 -17.92 4.12
C GLU A 24 13.78 -18.28 3.64
N THR A 25 13.40 -17.84 2.43
CA THR A 25 12.11 -18.18 1.81
C THR A 25 12.18 -19.38 0.86
N GLY A 26 13.35 -19.99 0.70
CA GLY A 26 13.58 -21.15 -0.19
C GLY A 26 13.53 -20.79 -1.67
N LEU A 27 13.79 -19.53 -2.03
CA LEU A 27 13.88 -19.06 -3.41
C LEU A 27 15.29 -19.29 -3.97
N ALA A 28 15.38 -19.61 -5.26
CA ALA A 28 16.67 -19.72 -5.94
C ALA A 28 17.38 -18.35 -5.96
N ASN A 29 18.71 -18.36 -5.83
CA ASN A 29 19.53 -17.14 -5.87
C ASN A 29 19.25 -16.30 -7.13
N GLY A 30 19.08 -14.99 -6.95
CA GLY A 30 18.78 -14.02 -8.00
C GLY A 30 17.33 -14.03 -8.47
N SER A 31 16.44 -14.82 -7.85
CA SER A 31 15.01 -14.85 -8.19
C SER A 31 14.33 -13.51 -7.98
N ILE A 32 14.59 -12.82 -6.86
CA ILE A 32 13.97 -11.53 -6.57
C ILE A 32 14.42 -10.47 -7.58
N ARG A 33 15.69 -10.50 -8.00
CA ARG A 33 16.20 -9.57 -9.03
C ARG A 33 15.47 -9.73 -10.37
N ARG A 34 15.10 -10.96 -10.73
CA ARG A 34 14.32 -11.23 -11.95
C ARG A 34 12.90 -10.65 -11.90
N TRP A 35 12.38 -10.33 -10.70
CA TRP A 35 11.05 -9.76 -10.55
C TRP A 35 10.88 -8.33 -11.07
N GLU A 36 11.99 -7.69 -11.45
CA GLU A 36 11.94 -6.47 -12.24
C GLU A 36 11.32 -6.67 -13.63
N LYS A 37 11.56 -7.84 -14.24
CA LYS A 37 11.13 -8.16 -15.62
C LYS A 37 10.07 -9.25 -15.71
N ALA A 38 9.90 -10.06 -14.66
CA ALA A 38 8.98 -11.19 -14.66
C ALA A 38 8.15 -11.23 -13.37
N VAL A 39 6.83 -11.36 -13.49
CA VAL A 39 5.95 -11.42 -12.32
C VAL A 39 6.18 -12.75 -11.56
N PRO A 40 6.39 -12.74 -10.23
CA PRO A 40 6.47 -13.97 -9.45
C PRO A 40 5.17 -14.76 -9.46
N SER A 41 5.25 -16.06 -9.13
CA SER A 41 4.05 -16.79 -8.71
C SER A 41 3.53 -16.24 -7.39
N ALA A 42 2.22 -16.36 -7.18
CA ALA A 42 1.57 -15.89 -5.96
C ALA A 42 2.19 -16.49 -4.68
N ASP A 43 2.50 -17.79 -4.68
CA ASP A 43 3.18 -18.47 -3.57
C ASP A 43 4.55 -17.86 -3.23
N ARG A 44 5.38 -17.54 -4.24
CA ARG A 44 6.69 -16.92 -4.00
C ARG A 44 6.56 -15.50 -3.47
N LEU A 45 5.59 -14.74 -3.98
CA LEU A 45 5.30 -13.40 -3.50
C LEU A 45 4.83 -13.43 -2.04
N GLN A 46 3.94 -14.37 -1.70
CA GLN A 46 3.43 -14.56 -0.35
C GLN A 46 4.55 -14.87 0.65
N ARG A 47 5.48 -15.77 0.34
CA ARG A 47 6.61 -16.09 1.23
C ARG A 47 7.50 -14.88 1.51
N VAL A 48 7.76 -14.05 0.50
CA VAL A 48 8.53 -12.82 0.67
C VAL A 48 7.74 -11.79 1.48
N ALA A 49 6.43 -11.68 1.27
CA ALA A 49 5.55 -10.82 2.08
C ALA A 49 5.58 -11.23 3.56
N GLU A 50 5.47 -12.52 3.86
CA GLU A 50 5.55 -13.09 5.22
C GLU A 50 6.91 -12.83 5.87
N TYR A 51 8.01 -13.06 5.14
CA TYR A 51 9.37 -12.78 5.63
C TYR A 51 9.54 -11.32 6.11
N PHE A 52 8.94 -10.37 5.39
CA PHE A 52 9.00 -8.95 5.74
C PHE A 52 7.85 -8.49 6.65
N ASN A 53 6.92 -9.36 7.00
CA ASN A 53 5.70 -9.03 7.74
C ASN A 53 4.92 -7.87 7.08
N VAL A 54 4.73 -7.97 5.77
CA VAL A 54 3.93 -7.04 4.96
C VAL A 54 2.91 -7.81 4.15
N SER A 55 1.91 -7.14 3.56
CA SER A 55 0.99 -7.80 2.65
C SER A 55 1.57 -7.96 1.24
N MET A 56 0.98 -8.87 0.46
CA MET A 56 1.22 -8.91 -0.99
C MET A 56 0.80 -7.62 -1.69
N ASP A 57 -0.28 -6.98 -1.22
CA ASP A 57 -0.76 -5.69 -1.76
C ASP A 57 0.31 -4.60 -1.61
N TYR A 58 0.98 -4.54 -0.46
CA TYR A 58 2.10 -3.62 -0.27
C TYR A 58 3.24 -3.90 -1.24
N LEU A 59 3.62 -5.17 -1.43
CA LEU A 59 4.68 -5.52 -2.38
C LEU A 59 4.31 -5.14 -3.82
N LEU A 60 3.05 -5.33 -4.23
CA LEU A 60 2.58 -5.08 -5.60
C LEU A 60 2.25 -3.61 -5.87
N TYR A 61 1.60 -2.94 -4.93
CA TYR A 61 1.00 -1.62 -5.11
C TYR A 61 1.64 -0.53 -4.26
N GLY A 62 2.35 -0.90 -3.20
CA GLY A 62 3.03 0.03 -2.29
C GLY A 62 2.17 0.52 -1.14
N PHE A 63 0.98 -0.05 -0.97
CA PHE A 63 0.06 0.26 0.12
C PHE A 63 -0.86 -0.94 0.37
N ASP A 64 -1.44 -1.00 1.56
CA ASP A 64 -2.40 -2.02 1.96
C ASP A 64 -3.82 -1.61 1.50
N LYS A 65 -4.25 -2.13 0.34
CA LYS A 65 -5.51 -1.73 -0.30
C LYS A 65 -6.73 -1.99 0.59
N ALA A 66 -6.81 -3.19 1.17
CA ALA A 66 -7.94 -3.58 2.01
C ALA A 66 -8.03 -2.73 3.29
N GLU A 67 -6.89 -2.46 3.92
CA GLU A 67 -6.79 -1.62 5.10
C GLU A 67 -7.21 -0.18 4.78
N LEU A 68 -6.65 0.40 3.72
CA LEU A 68 -6.99 1.76 3.27
C LEU A 68 -8.48 1.89 2.95
N THR A 69 -9.04 0.93 2.22
CA THR A 69 -10.47 0.91 1.88
C THR A 69 -11.34 0.90 3.12
N THR A 70 -10.98 0.09 4.11
CA THR A 70 -11.70 0.00 5.38
C THR A 70 -11.68 1.34 6.10
N ILE A 71 -10.50 1.93 6.24
CA ILE A 71 -10.32 3.21 6.95
C ILE A 71 -11.02 4.36 6.23
N VAL A 72 -10.93 4.44 4.90
CA VAL A 72 -11.63 5.45 4.10
C VAL A 72 -13.15 5.30 4.27
N ASN A 73 -13.69 4.07 4.30
CA ASN A 73 -15.11 3.85 4.56
C ASN A 73 -15.53 4.23 5.98
N LEU A 74 -14.68 4.00 6.98
CA LEU A 74 -14.92 4.47 8.35
C LEU A 74 -14.99 6.00 8.39
N MET A 75 -14.09 6.69 7.67
CA MET A 75 -14.11 8.15 7.58
C MET A 75 -15.32 8.67 6.83
N ARG A 76 -15.68 8.05 5.70
CA ARG A 76 -16.90 8.37 4.95
C ARG A 76 -18.13 8.27 5.84
N TYR A 77 -18.14 7.30 6.76
CA TYR A 77 -19.21 7.08 7.72
C TYR A 77 -20.55 6.91 7.00
N ARG A 78 -21.56 7.72 7.34
CA ARG A 78 -22.91 7.66 6.78
C ARG A 78 -23.08 8.41 5.46
N ARG A 79 -22.05 9.13 4.97
CA ARG A 79 -22.13 9.89 3.73
C ARG A 79 -22.23 8.96 2.52
N SER A 80 -23.09 9.30 1.59
CA SER A 80 -23.05 8.75 0.22
C SER A 80 -21.71 9.12 -0.45
N ILE A 81 -21.36 8.41 -1.53
CA ILE A 81 -20.15 8.73 -2.30
C ILE A 81 -20.21 10.17 -2.83
N LYS A 82 -21.37 10.62 -3.29
CA LYS A 82 -21.60 11.98 -3.80
C LYS A 82 -21.40 13.05 -2.73
N GLU A 83 -21.93 12.86 -1.53
CA GLU A 83 -21.71 13.78 -0.40
C GLU A 83 -20.23 13.82 -0.01
N PHE A 84 -19.59 12.64 0.07
CA PHE A 84 -18.19 12.55 0.43
C PHE A 84 -17.26 13.20 -0.61
N ALA A 85 -17.59 13.07 -1.89
CA ALA A 85 -16.92 13.76 -2.99
C ALA A 85 -17.02 15.28 -2.84
N LYS A 86 -18.23 15.78 -2.54
CA LYS A 86 -18.46 17.21 -2.31
C LYS A 86 -17.66 17.73 -1.12
N ASP A 87 -17.64 17.01 0.01
CA ASP A 87 -16.93 17.43 1.22
C ASP A 87 -15.41 17.47 1.04
N THR A 88 -14.87 16.47 0.33
CA THR A 88 -13.42 16.31 0.13
C THR A 88 -12.88 17.08 -1.07
N GLY A 89 -13.74 17.46 -2.01
CA GLY A 89 -13.33 17.98 -3.31
C GLY A 89 -12.60 16.95 -4.19
N ILE A 90 -12.83 15.66 -3.95
CA ILE A 90 -12.28 14.55 -4.74
C ILE A 90 -13.36 14.08 -5.73
N ASP A 91 -12.93 13.68 -6.91
CA ASP A 91 -13.80 13.11 -7.94
C ASP A 91 -14.64 11.92 -7.40
N GLU A 92 -15.93 11.94 -7.73
CA GLU A 92 -16.91 10.96 -7.24
C GLU A 92 -16.58 9.55 -7.75
N PHE A 93 -16.18 9.42 -9.01
CA PHE A 93 -15.84 8.13 -9.60
C PHE A 93 -14.57 7.54 -8.96
N TYR A 94 -13.58 8.39 -8.69
CA TYR A 94 -12.37 8.00 -7.96
C TYR A 94 -12.69 7.51 -6.53
N LEU A 95 -13.49 8.27 -5.77
CA LEU A 95 -13.92 7.82 -4.44
C LEU A 95 -14.73 6.54 -4.47
N ASN A 96 -15.59 6.35 -5.47
CA ASN A 96 -16.33 5.11 -5.64
C ASN A 96 -15.37 3.90 -5.77
N ARG A 97 -14.32 4.03 -6.60
CA ARG A 97 -13.31 2.98 -6.77
C ARG A 97 -12.53 2.72 -5.48
N LEU A 98 -12.12 3.77 -4.79
CA LEU A 98 -11.37 3.69 -3.55
C LEU A 98 -12.20 3.04 -2.44
N CYS A 99 -13.43 3.49 -2.21
CA CYS A 99 -14.35 2.92 -1.22
C CYS A 99 -14.79 1.48 -1.56
N SER A 100 -14.72 1.08 -2.83
CA SER A 100 -15.03 -0.28 -3.28
C SER A 100 -13.82 -1.22 -3.28
N GLY A 101 -12.62 -0.74 -2.96
CA GLY A 101 -11.40 -1.57 -2.93
C GLY A 101 -10.93 -2.05 -4.30
N VAL A 102 -11.25 -1.32 -5.36
CA VAL A 102 -10.83 -1.61 -6.75
C VAL A 102 -9.76 -0.62 -7.26
N GLU A 103 -9.12 0.09 -6.33
CA GLU A 103 -7.97 0.95 -6.61
C GLU A 103 -6.66 0.18 -6.39
N TYR A 104 -5.77 0.23 -7.37
CA TYR A 104 -4.50 -0.50 -7.39
C TYR A 104 -3.30 0.43 -7.47
N LYS A 105 -3.53 1.72 -7.72
CA LYS A 105 -2.52 2.76 -7.65
C LYS A 105 -2.59 3.41 -6.28
N GLN A 106 -1.44 3.55 -5.64
CA GLN A 106 -1.35 4.25 -4.36
C GLN A 106 -1.95 5.64 -4.52
N PRO A 107 -2.97 6.00 -3.71
CA PRO A 107 -3.54 7.34 -3.79
C PRO A 107 -2.50 8.41 -3.48
N PRO A 108 -2.54 9.55 -4.19
CA PRO A 108 -1.70 10.70 -3.88
C PRO A 108 -1.86 11.18 -2.43
N VAL A 109 -0.79 11.77 -1.87
CA VAL A 109 -0.80 12.26 -0.49
C VAL A 109 -1.88 13.34 -0.27
N ASP A 110 -2.10 14.23 -1.24
CA ASP A 110 -3.12 15.28 -1.14
C ASP A 110 -4.54 14.70 -1.06
N VAL A 111 -4.82 13.63 -1.81
CA VAL A 111 -6.09 12.88 -1.75
C VAL A 111 -6.29 12.30 -0.36
N ILE A 112 -5.26 11.66 0.20
CA ILE A 112 -5.32 11.09 1.54
C ILE A 112 -5.51 12.18 2.60
N LEU A 113 -4.83 13.32 2.47
CA LEU A 113 -4.99 14.47 3.37
C LEU A 113 -6.42 15.05 3.32
N LYS A 114 -6.98 15.22 2.12
CA LYS A 114 -8.38 15.65 1.95
C LYS A 114 -9.36 14.69 2.63
N ILE A 115 -9.15 13.38 2.49
CA ILE A 115 -9.97 12.37 3.19
C ILE A 115 -9.79 12.47 4.71
N ALA A 116 -8.54 12.54 5.18
CA ALA A 116 -8.18 12.60 6.60
C ALA A 116 -8.78 13.80 7.35
N THR A 117 -8.94 14.92 6.64
CA THR A 117 -9.38 16.21 7.17
C THR A 117 -10.86 16.52 6.87
N SER A 118 -11.56 15.64 6.15
CA SER A 118 -12.99 15.78 5.83
C SER A 118 -13.95 15.60 7.01
N ASN A 119 -13.40 15.35 8.20
CA ASN A 119 -14.11 15.16 9.46
C ASN A 119 -13.54 16.12 10.50
N ASN A 120 -14.31 16.45 11.54
CA ASN A 120 -13.88 17.31 12.64
C ASN A 120 -12.70 16.73 13.47
N ASN A 121 -12.32 15.47 13.23
CA ASN A 121 -11.18 14.81 13.87
C ASN A 121 -10.07 14.60 12.84
N ASN A 122 -8.81 14.86 13.22
CA ASN A 122 -7.66 14.63 12.36
C ASN A 122 -7.26 13.15 12.33
N TRP A 123 -7.61 12.45 11.25
CA TRP A 123 -7.26 11.03 11.08
C TRP A 123 -5.91 10.79 10.41
N TRP A 124 -5.15 11.85 10.11
CA TRP A 124 -3.85 11.73 9.44
C TRP A 124 -2.88 10.74 10.14
N PRO A 125 -2.77 10.70 11.48
CA PRO A 125 -1.91 9.73 12.16
C PRO A 125 -2.25 8.26 11.87
N VAL A 126 -3.51 7.97 11.56
CA VAL A 126 -3.97 6.62 11.20
C VAL A 126 -3.66 6.32 9.73
N LEU A 127 -4.02 7.24 8.83
CA LEU A 127 -3.83 7.06 7.39
C LEU A 127 -2.37 6.97 6.95
N LYS A 128 -1.48 7.72 7.61
CA LYS A 128 -0.04 7.66 7.30
C LYS A 128 0.53 6.24 7.46
N HIS A 129 0.00 5.46 8.40
CA HIS A 129 0.44 4.07 8.62
C HIS A 129 0.15 3.19 7.41
N CYS A 130 -1.04 3.34 6.81
CA CYS A 130 -1.49 2.56 5.66
C CYS A 130 -0.71 2.85 4.38
N LEU A 131 -0.08 4.03 4.30
CA LEU A 131 0.77 4.39 3.16
C LEU A 131 2.17 3.80 3.25
N LYS A 132 2.56 3.20 4.40
CA LYS A 132 3.90 2.67 4.69
C LYS A 132 5.03 3.55 4.10
N GLN A 133 4.84 4.87 4.15
CA GLN A 133 5.89 5.78 3.74
C GLN A 133 6.96 5.67 4.82
N GLN A 134 8.15 5.23 4.42
CA GLN A 134 9.33 5.51 5.21
C GLN A 134 9.34 7.02 5.41
N ASP A 135 9.40 7.44 6.67
CA ASP A 135 9.79 8.79 7.05
C ASP A 135 11.08 9.12 6.30
N THR A 136 10.93 9.71 5.11
CA THR A 136 12.06 10.19 4.32
C THR A 136 12.10 11.67 4.63
N ILE A 137 12.79 11.95 5.75
CA ILE A 137 13.41 13.22 6.19
C ILE A 137 12.57 14.48 6.00
#